data_AF-A0A1I0ZS15-F1
#
_entry.id   AF-A0A1I0ZS15-F1
#
_cell.length_a   1.000
_cell.length_b   1.000
_cell.length_c   1.000
_cell.angle_alpha   90.00
_cell.angle_beta   90.00
_cell.angle_gamma   90.00
#
_symmetry.space_group_name_H-M   'P 1'
#
loop_
_entity.id
_entity.type
_entity.pdbx_description
1 polymer ?
#
loop_
_entity_poly.entity_id
_entity_poly.type
_entity_poly.pdbx_seq_one_letter_code
_entity_poly.pdbx_strand_id
1 'polypeptide(L)'
;MDDTTADTGLSDVGMLGNGAPASQVLETVAMRKHGDPAWEPFHYEKISETEYEVSGGTPAVIGGVKKWPGPHSTVLVSVDEIAEEQHASIPVEIASAPSQAVPAMIFKQNAVEGVATNYLTVVLQLPADEQGRKRICNALSLDADFFGAKVTATSLADEIAVNQLLELRCDPVDVQDVRTRIAKRNQTA
;
A
#
# COMPACT_ATOMS: atom_id res chain seq x y z
N MET A 1 31.04 -16.36 -27.19
CA MET A 1 30.69 -16.14 -25.78
C MET A 1 29.60 -15.09 -25.85
N ASP A 2 28.37 -15.54 -25.95
CA ASP A 2 27.21 -14.68 -26.10
C ASP A 2 26.88 -14.11 -24.72
N ASP A 3 27.23 -12.85 -24.54
CA ASP A 3 26.90 -12.06 -23.36
C ASP A 3 25.46 -11.57 -23.52
N THR A 4 24.53 -12.52 -23.41
CA THR A 4 23.09 -12.26 -23.46
C THR A 4 22.62 -12.05 -22.03
N THR A 5 23.04 -10.97 -21.38
CA THR A 5 22.29 -10.48 -20.20
C THR A 5 20.92 -10.10 -20.72
N ALA A 6 19.91 -10.94 -20.49
CA ALA A 6 18.55 -10.65 -20.87
C ALA A 6 18.15 -9.34 -20.18
N ASP A 7 17.96 -8.28 -20.97
CA ASP A 7 17.52 -6.99 -20.46
C ASP A 7 16.09 -7.15 -19.95
N THR A 8 15.95 -7.24 -18.64
CA THR A 8 14.65 -7.36 -17.96
C THR A 8 13.82 -6.08 -18.08
N GLY A 9 14.42 -4.96 -18.50
CA GLY A 9 13.79 -3.64 -18.51
C GLY A 9 13.52 -3.09 -17.10
N LEU A 10 14.11 -3.69 -16.06
CA LEU A 10 14.00 -3.29 -14.67
C LEU A 10 15.24 -2.51 -14.22
N SER A 11 15.04 -1.51 -13.38
CA SER A 11 16.15 -0.83 -12.69
C SER A 11 16.76 -1.73 -11.61
N ASP A 12 17.87 -1.31 -11.01
CA ASP A 12 18.49 -2.06 -9.90
C ASP A 12 17.61 -2.07 -8.64
N VAL A 13 16.76 -1.07 -8.45
CA VAL A 13 15.84 -0.99 -7.32
C VAL A 13 14.52 -0.36 -7.76
N GLY A 14 13.41 -0.78 -7.19
CA GLY A 14 12.12 -0.19 -7.51
C GLY A 14 10.98 -0.58 -6.57
N MET A 15 9.89 0.17 -6.70
CA MET A 15 8.64 -0.11 -5.99
C MET A 15 7.69 -0.91 -6.89
N LEU A 16 7.01 -1.88 -6.30
CA LEU A 16 6.01 -2.72 -6.94
C LEU A 16 4.59 -2.26 -6.58
N GLY A 17 3.63 -2.58 -7.45
CA GLY A 17 2.22 -2.25 -7.27
C GLY A 17 1.77 -0.90 -7.84
N ASN A 18 2.61 -0.18 -8.62
CA ASN A 18 2.22 1.11 -9.23
C ASN A 18 2.87 1.47 -10.59
N GLY A 19 3.61 0.59 -11.30
CA GLY A 19 4.06 0.97 -12.65
C GLY A 19 5.06 0.06 -13.37
N ALA A 20 5.02 0.17 -14.71
CA ALA A 20 5.79 -0.50 -15.77
C ALA A 20 5.45 -1.99 -16.05
N PRO A 21 5.18 -2.41 -17.31
CA PRO A 21 4.87 -3.81 -17.65
C PRO A 21 5.92 -4.83 -17.17
N ALA A 22 7.20 -4.45 -17.15
CA ALA A 22 8.28 -5.32 -16.69
C ALA A 22 8.19 -5.66 -15.19
N SER A 23 7.69 -4.74 -14.35
CA SER A 23 7.53 -4.98 -12.92
C SER A 23 6.37 -5.93 -12.62
N GLN A 24 5.33 -5.97 -13.47
CA GLN A 24 4.19 -6.89 -13.33
C GLN A 24 4.61 -8.35 -13.48
N VAL A 25 5.57 -8.63 -14.35
CA VAL A 25 6.14 -9.97 -14.50
C VAL A 25 6.89 -10.36 -13.23
N LEU A 26 7.74 -9.47 -12.72
CA LEU A 26 8.46 -9.71 -11.47
C LEU A 26 7.50 -9.95 -10.29
N GLU A 27 6.41 -9.18 -10.19
CA GLU A 27 5.35 -9.38 -9.21
C GLU A 27 4.71 -10.77 -9.32
N THR A 28 4.38 -11.19 -10.53
CA THR A 28 3.74 -12.48 -10.81
C THR A 28 4.64 -13.65 -10.39
N VAL A 29 5.92 -13.59 -10.75
CA VAL A 29 6.89 -14.61 -10.35
C VAL A 29 7.08 -14.60 -8.82
N ALA A 30 7.23 -13.44 -8.20
CA ALA A 30 7.40 -13.32 -6.75
C ALA A 30 6.22 -13.89 -5.97
N MET A 31 4.99 -13.54 -6.36
CA MET A 31 3.76 -14.06 -5.74
C MET A 31 3.66 -15.59 -5.88
N ARG A 32 4.01 -16.14 -7.05
CA ARG A 32 4.04 -17.59 -7.29
C ARG A 32 5.05 -18.29 -6.39
N LYS A 33 6.26 -17.72 -6.26
CA LYS A 33 7.33 -18.29 -5.41
C LYS A 33 7.01 -18.21 -3.93
N HIS A 34 6.39 -17.12 -3.48
CA HIS A 34 5.98 -16.98 -2.08
C HIS A 34 4.86 -17.98 -1.72
N GLY A 35 3.89 -18.18 -2.63
CA GLY A 35 2.85 -19.20 -2.49
C GLY A 35 1.71 -18.87 -1.52
N ASP A 36 1.85 -17.83 -0.68
CA ASP A 36 0.75 -17.29 0.13
C ASP A 36 -0.12 -16.33 -0.70
N PRO A 37 -1.42 -16.63 -0.91
CA PRO A 37 -2.32 -15.77 -1.68
C PRO A 37 -2.63 -14.43 -1.00
N ALA A 38 -2.35 -14.28 0.31
CA ALA A 38 -2.53 -13.02 1.02
C ALA A 38 -1.28 -12.12 0.99
N TRP A 39 -0.16 -12.61 0.45
CA TRP A 39 1.09 -11.85 0.36
C TRP A 39 1.16 -11.07 -0.96
N GLU A 40 1.56 -9.80 -0.86
CA GLU A 40 1.76 -8.96 -2.03
C GLU A 40 3.14 -8.28 -1.99
N PRO A 41 3.87 -8.29 -3.12
CA PRO A 41 5.17 -7.63 -3.23
C PRO A 41 5.00 -6.10 -3.25
N PHE A 42 5.99 -5.38 -2.71
CA PHE A 42 5.98 -3.91 -2.71
C PHE A 42 7.33 -3.27 -3.09
N HIS A 43 8.43 -4.01 -3.03
CA HIS A 43 9.78 -3.52 -3.33
C HIS A 43 10.64 -4.63 -3.94
N TYR A 44 11.59 -4.26 -4.78
CA TYR A 44 12.64 -5.17 -5.23
C TYR A 44 13.99 -4.49 -5.31
N GLU A 45 15.05 -5.28 -5.18
CA GLU A 45 16.44 -4.88 -5.35
C GLU A 45 17.20 -5.96 -6.14
N LYS A 46 18.02 -5.55 -7.10
CA LYS A 46 18.94 -6.41 -7.86
C LYS A 46 20.12 -6.73 -6.95
N ILE A 47 20.21 -7.98 -6.53
CA ILE A 47 21.27 -8.42 -5.62
C ILE A 47 22.45 -9.07 -6.35
N SER A 48 22.25 -9.45 -7.62
CA SER A 48 23.30 -9.94 -8.51
C SER A 48 22.91 -9.72 -9.97
N GLU A 49 23.82 -10.01 -10.91
CA GLU A 49 23.50 -9.94 -12.35
C GLU A 49 22.37 -10.89 -12.77
N THR A 50 22.10 -11.91 -11.97
CA THR A 50 21.14 -12.96 -12.30
C THR A 50 19.92 -12.98 -11.39
N GLU A 51 19.87 -12.17 -10.32
CA GLU A 51 18.83 -12.29 -9.29
C GLU A 51 18.37 -10.94 -8.72
N TYR A 52 17.08 -10.88 -8.46
CA TYR A 52 16.41 -9.84 -7.69
C TYR A 52 15.90 -10.42 -6.37
N GLU A 53 16.09 -9.68 -5.27
CA GLU A 53 15.36 -9.90 -4.03
C GLU A 53 14.07 -9.07 -4.06
N VAL A 54 12.93 -9.72 -3.89
CA VAL A 54 11.61 -9.08 -3.85
C VAL A 54 11.07 -9.12 -2.43
N SER A 55 10.80 -7.96 -1.86
CA SER A 55 10.20 -7.78 -0.54
C SER A 55 8.69 -7.57 -0.63
N GLY A 56 7.95 -8.20 0.29
CA GLY A 56 6.50 -8.08 0.36
C GLY A 56 5.93 -8.42 1.72
N GLY A 57 4.60 -8.39 1.82
CA GLY A 57 3.88 -8.77 3.03
C GLY A 57 2.37 -8.78 2.79
N THR A 58 1.60 -9.06 3.84
CA THR A 58 0.13 -8.97 3.76
C THR A 58 -0.33 -7.52 3.80
N PRO A 59 -0.96 -7.00 2.74
CA PRO A 59 -1.42 -5.63 2.74
C PRO A 59 -2.70 -5.47 3.57
N ALA A 60 -2.85 -4.30 4.16
CA ALA A 60 -4.08 -3.84 4.79
C ALA A 60 -4.37 -2.40 4.36
N VAL A 61 -5.65 -2.08 4.17
CA VAL A 61 -6.07 -0.70 3.92
C VAL A 61 -6.24 0.00 5.26
N ILE A 62 -5.29 0.85 5.63
CA ILE A 62 -5.29 1.59 6.91
C ILE A 62 -5.39 3.08 6.60
N GLY A 63 -6.46 3.72 7.09
CA GLY A 63 -6.74 5.12 6.75
C GLY A 63 -6.91 5.34 5.25
N GLY A 64 -7.25 4.28 4.52
CA GLY A 64 -7.41 4.35 3.09
C GLY A 64 -6.18 4.28 2.22
N VAL A 65 -5.02 4.07 2.83
CA VAL A 65 -3.80 3.83 2.10
C VAL A 65 -3.45 2.36 2.27
N LYS A 66 -3.03 1.71 1.18
CA LYS A 66 -2.49 0.37 1.25
C LYS A 66 -1.18 0.42 2.06
N LYS A 67 -1.12 -0.36 3.14
CA LYS A 67 0.04 -0.48 4.02
C LYS A 67 0.36 -1.95 4.23
N TRP A 68 1.55 -2.24 4.71
CA TRP A 68 2.01 -3.60 5.03
C TRP A 68 2.36 -3.65 6.53
N PRO A 69 1.35 -3.73 7.43
CA PRO A 69 1.55 -3.64 8.87
C PRO A 69 2.09 -4.92 9.52
N GLY A 70 2.01 -6.06 8.81
CA GLY A 70 2.46 -7.36 9.27
C GLY A 70 3.96 -7.60 9.03
N PRO A 71 4.46 -8.80 9.37
CA PRO A 71 5.83 -9.18 9.05
C PRO A 71 6.06 -9.14 7.53
N HIS A 72 7.25 -8.69 7.14
CA HIS A 72 7.69 -8.73 5.74
C HIS A 72 8.57 -9.96 5.53
N SER A 73 8.53 -10.46 4.31
CA SER A 73 9.37 -11.57 3.84
C SER A 73 9.94 -11.22 2.48
N THR A 74 11.02 -11.92 2.12
CA THR A 74 11.64 -11.78 0.81
C THR A 74 11.60 -13.09 0.04
N VAL A 75 11.60 -12.97 -1.29
CA VAL A 75 11.81 -14.09 -2.21
C VAL A 75 12.86 -13.69 -3.25
N LEU A 76 13.69 -14.65 -3.65
CA LEU A 76 14.65 -14.46 -4.74
C LEU A 76 13.97 -14.81 -6.07
N VAL A 77 14.13 -13.94 -7.06
CA VAL A 77 13.62 -14.13 -8.43
C VAL A 77 14.79 -14.01 -9.40
N SER A 78 15.01 -15.02 -10.23
CA SER A 78 16.07 -14.98 -11.23
C SER A 78 15.63 -14.25 -12.51
N VAL A 79 16.61 -13.73 -13.26
CA VAL A 79 16.38 -13.15 -14.59
C VAL A 79 15.75 -14.17 -15.55
N ASP A 80 16.17 -15.43 -15.46
CA ASP A 80 15.61 -16.52 -16.28
C ASP A 80 14.12 -16.74 -15.98
N GLU A 81 13.72 -16.72 -14.70
CA GLU A 81 12.30 -16.84 -14.31
C GLU A 81 11.45 -15.68 -14.84
N ILE A 82 12.01 -14.47 -14.87
CA ILE A 82 11.35 -13.28 -15.46
C ILE A 82 11.20 -13.46 -16.97
N ALA A 83 12.24 -13.93 -17.66
CA ALA A 83 12.21 -14.16 -19.10
C ALA A 83 11.21 -15.27 -19.49
N GLU A 84 11.20 -16.38 -18.76
CA GLU A 84 10.22 -17.47 -18.95
C GLU A 84 8.78 -16.94 -18.82
N GLU A 85 8.52 -16.13 -17.80
CA GLU A 85 7.19 -15.55 -17.57
C GLU A 85 6.80 -14.53 -18.65
N GLN A 86 7.74 -13.72 -19.12
CA GLN A 86 7.54 -12.82 -20.27
C GLN A 86 7.16 -13.60 -21.54
N HIS A 87 7.84 -14.71 -21.81
CA HIS A 87 7.55 -15.57 -22.95
C HIS A 87 6.20 -16.29 -22.82
N ALA A 88 5.81 -16.69 -21.62
CA ALA A 88 4.51 -17.32 -21.35
C ALA A 88 3.34 -16.33 -21.46
N SER A 89 3.58 -15.03 -21.27
CA SER A 89 2.56 -13.97 -21.22
C SER A 89 2.24 -13.31 -22.57
N ILE A 90 2.68 -13.88 -23.70
CA ILE A 90 2.35 -13.38 -25.05
C ILE A 90 1.21 -14.21 -25.69
N PRO A 91 -0.03 -13.72 -25.70
CA PRO A 91 -0.99 -14.05 -26.74
C PRO A 91 -0.74 -13.17 -27.97
N VAL A 92 -0.57 -13.80 -29.13
CA VAL A 92 -0.72 -13.15 -30.43
C VAL A 92 -2.16 -12.64 -30.56
N GLU A 93 -2.40 -11.32 -30.51
CA GLU A 93 -3.26 -10.64 -31.49
C GLU A 93 -3.20 -9.10 -31.41
N ILE A 94 -2.94 -8.50 -32.57
CA ILE A 94 -2.96 -7.07 -32.86
C ILE A 94 -4.42 -6.67 -33.08
N ALA A 95 -5.02 -5.86 -32.21
CA ALA A 95 -6.15 -5.01 -32.57
C ALA A 95 -6.39 -3.89 -31.55
N SER A 96 -6.05 -2.67 -31.99
CA SER A 96 -6.54 -1.35 -31.61
C SER A 96 -7.56 -1.22 -30.46
N ALA A 97 -7.23 -0.36 -29.50
CA ALA A 97 -8.14 0.19 -28.49
C ALA A 97 -9.42 0.80 -29.12
N PRO A 98 -10.53 0.86 -28.36
CA PRO A 98 -10.75 2.06 -27.54
C PRO A 98 -11.24 1.76 -26.11
N SER A 99 -11.05 2.76 -25.24
CA SER A 99 -11.55 2.88 -23.87
C SER A 99 -12.93 2.26 -23.64
N GLN A 100 -13.09 1.49 -22.55
CA GLN A 100 -14.22 1.58 -21.62
C GLN A 100 -14.10 0.63 -20.41
N ALA A 101 -14.56 1.17 -19.28
CA ALA A 101 -15.00 0.50 -18.05
C ALA A 101 -13.93 -0.17 -17.16
N VAL A 102 -13.59 0.52 -16.06
CA VAL A 102 -13.14 -0.09 -14.81
C VAL A 102 -14.17 -1.15 -14.37
N PRO A 103 -13.81 -2.44 -14.27
CA PRO A 103 -14.66 -3.40 -13.60
C PRO A 103 -14.54 -3.16 -12.11
N ALA A 104 -15.64 -2.77 -11.46
CA ALA A 104 -15.77 -2.87 -10.02
C ALA A 104 -15.69 -4.36 -9.64
N MET A 105 -14.49 -4.83 -9.28
CA MET A 105 -14.33 -6.17 -8.72
C MET A 105 -14.89 -6.15 -7.30
N ILE A 106 -16.05 -6.77 -7.16
CA ILE A 106 -16.65 -7.15 -5.88
C ILE A 106 -15.70 -8.16 -5.23
N PHE A 107 -14.88 -7.71 -4.28
CA PHE A 107 -14.10 -8.58 -3.42
C PHE A 107 -15.05 -9.36 -2.51
N LYS A 108 -15.27 -10.64 -2.83
CA LYS A 108 -15.78 -11.60 -1.84
C LYS A 108 -14.66 -11.89 -0.85
N GLN A 109 -14.74 -11.29 0.32
CA GLN A 109 -13.92 -11.62 1.48
C GLN A 109 -14.24 -13.08 1.89
N ASN A 110 -13.33 -14.00 1.61
CA ASN A 110 -13.29 -15.25 2.36
C ASN A 110 -12.47 -14.99 3.63
N ALA A 111 -13.18 -14.79 4.73
CA ALA A 111 -12.59 -14.67 6.05
C ALA A 111 -11.96 -16.01 6.43
N VAL A 112 -10.64 -16.07 6.48
CA VAL A 112 -9.92 -17.06 7.26
C VAL A 112 -9.85 -16.50 8.68
N GLU A 113 -10.46 -17.21 9.64
CA GLU A 113 -10.49 -16.85 11.07
C GLU A 113 -9.09 -16.98 11.69
N GLY A 114 -8.20 -16.05 11.38
CA GLY A 114 -7.21 -15.56 12.33
C GLY A 114 -7.88 -14.51 13.21
N VAL A 115 -7.45 -14.37 14.47
CA VAL A 115 -7.94 -13.30 15.36
C VAL A 115 -7.75 -11.96 14.64
N ALA A 116 -8.82 -11.41 14.07
CA ALA A 116 -8.74 -10.23 13.23
C ALA A 116 -8.36 -9.04 14.12
N THR A 117 -7.11 -8.61 14.02
CA THR A 117 -6.65 -7.39 14.67
C THR A 117 -7.42 -6.22 14.07
N ASN A 118 -8.23 -5.55 14.87
CA ASN A 118 -8.99 -4.39 14.44
C ASN A 118 -8.10 -3.14 14.51
N TYR A 119 -8.19 -2.29 13.48
CA TYR A 119 -7.41 -1.06 13.40
C TYR A 119 -8.35 0.15 13.29
N LEU A 120 -8.06 1.21 14.03
CA LEU A 120 -8.78 2.47 14.01
C LEU A 120 -7.88 3.57 13.44
N THR A 121 -8.37 4.33 12.46
CA THR A 121 -7.69 5.55 11.99
C THR A 121 -8.23 6.74 12.74
N VAL A 122 -7.36 7.50 13.38
CA VAL A 122 -7.72 8.72 14.12
C VAL A 122 -7.01 9.90 13.48
N VAL A 123 -7.78 10.95 13.18
CA VAL A 123 -7.26 12.25 12.76
C VAL A 123 -7.38 13.19 13.95
N LEU A 124 -6.26 13.78 14.37
CA LEU A 124 -6.20 14.71 15.48
C LEU A 124 -5.77 16.08 14.99
N GLN A 125 -6.58 17.10 15.29
CA GLN A 125 -6.14 18.48 15.12
C GLN A 125 -5.09 18.80 16.17
N LEU A 126 -3.87 19.10 15.72
CA LEU A 126 -2.78 19.44 16.63
C LEU A 126 -2.96 20.85 17.20
N PRO A 127 -2.50 21.09 18.45
CA PRO A 127 -2.55 22.41 19.05
C PRO A 127 -1.56 23.37 18.34
N ALA A 128 -1.84 24.68 18.42
CA ALA A 128 -1.02 25.70 17.76
C ALA A 128 0.37 25.86 18.43
N ASP A 129 0.47 25.57 19.73
CA ASP A 129 1.72 25.70 20.48
C ASP A 129 2.69 24.54 20.21
N GLU A 130 3.96 24.87 20.02
CA GLU A 130 4.99 23.91 19.67
C GLU A 130 5.18 22.83 20.75
N GLN A 131 5.08 23.22 22.02
CA GLN A 131 5.19 22.27 23.14
C GLN A 131 4.03 21.26 23.13
N GLY A 132 2.81 21.71 22.86
CA GLY A 132 1.63 20.87 22.71
C GLY A 132 1.76 19.89 21.57
N ARG A 133 2.27 20.32 20.41
CA ARG A 133 2.54 19.42 19.28
C ARG A 133 3.53 18.32 19.67
N LYS A 134 4.65 18.69 20.31
CA LYS A 134 5.66 17.73 20.78
C LYS A 134 5.08 16.72 21.77
N ARG A 135 4.23 17.16 22.71
CA ARG A 135 3.55 16.25 23.65
C ARG A 135 2.70 15.20 22.93
N ILE A 136 1.91 15.62 21.94
CA ILE A 136 1.04 14.71 21.18
C ILE A 136 1.85 13.74 20.32
N CYS A 137 2.87 14.23 19.59
CA CYS A 137 3.73 13.35 18.78
C CYS A 137 4.47 12.31 19.64
N ASN A 138 4.91 12.70 20.83
CA ASN A 138 5.56 11.76 21.76
C ASN A 138 4.57 10.73 22.32
N ALA A 139 3.35 11.16 22.68
CA ALA A 139 2.31 10.25 23.19
C ALA A 139 1.82 9.26 22.12
N LEU A 140 1.88 9.64 20.84
CA LEU A 140 1.47 8.83 19.70
C LEU A 140 2.68 8.38 18.86
N SER A 141 3.80 8.11 19.53
CA SER A 141 4.96 7.51 18.88
C SER A 141 4.65 6.07 18.47
N LEU A 142 5.37 5.57 17.46
CA LEU A 142 5.24 4.17 17.05
C LEU A 142 5.48 3.25 18.25
N ASP A 143 4.68 2.19 18.35
CA ASP A 143 4.68 1.22 19.46
C ASP A 143 4.20 1.77 20.82
N ALA A 144 3.75 3.02 20.90
CA ALA A 144 3.14 3.53 22.12
C ALA A 144 1.80 2.83 22.41
N ASP A 145 1.52 2.62 23.70
CA ASP A 145 0.19 2.22 24.16
C ASP A 145 -0.72 3.45 24.20
N PHE A 146 -1.85 3.35 23.52
CA PHE A 146 -2.92 4.33 23.51
C PHE A 146 -4.21 3.66 23.95
N PHE A 147 -4.45 3.68 25.26
CA PHE A 147 -5.62 3.07 25.90
C PHE A 147 -5.78 1.57 25.59
N GLY A 148 -4.68 0.81 25.62
CA GLY A 148 -4.66 -0.62 25.30
C GLY A 148 -4.61 -0.93 23.79
N ALA A 149 -4.63 0.09 22.93
CA ALA A 149 -4.33 -0.05 21.51
C ALA A 149 -2.86 0.29 21.25
N LYS A 150 -2.21 -0.45 20.36
CA LYS A 150 -0.83 -0.17 19.95
C LYS A 150 -0.81 0.80 18.78
N VAL A 151 -0.06 1.89 18.90
CA VAL A 151 0.15 2.84 17.81
C VAL A 151 1.03 2.19 16.73
N THR A 152 0.43 1.83 15.60
CA THR A 152 1.13 1.17 14.48
C THR A 152 1.56 2.12 13.38
N ALA A 153 0.96 3.32 13.30
CA ALA A 153 1.32 4.33 12.32
C ALA A 153 0.91 5.73 12.80
N THR A 154 1.79 6.71 12.58
CA THR A 154 1.54 8.13 12.83
C THR A 154 1.99 8.91 11.61
N SER A 155 1.13 9.80 11.09
CA SER A 155 1.43 10.64 9.93
C SER A 155 1.03 12.08 10.24
N LEU A 156 1.87 13.03 9.81
CA LEU A 156 1.56 14.45 9.82
C LEU A 156 1.05 14.82 8.43
N ALA A 157 -0.18 15.30 8.35
CA ALA A 157 -0.81 15.72 7.10
C ALA A 157 -1.34 17.16 7.24
N ASP A 158 -1.36 17.88 6.13
CA ASP A 158 -2.02 19.18 6.06
C ASP A 158 -3.56 19.04 6.01
N GLU A 159 -4.25 20.16 6.20
CA GLU A 159 -5.71 20.22 6.26
C GLU A 159 -6.38 19.74 4.96
N ILE A 160 -5.74 19.95 3.81
CA ILE A 160 -6.29 19.57 2.50
C ILE A 160 -6.26 18.05 2.37
N ALA A 161 -5.13 17.42 2.69
CA ALA A 161 -4.98 15.97 2.69
C ALA A 161 -5.91 15.29 3.71
N VAL A 162 -6.12 15.90 4.88
CA VAL A 162 -7.06 15.39 5.90
C VAL A 162 -8.50 15.44 5.39
N ASN A 163 -8.93 16.55 4.79
CA ASN A 163 -10.31 16.69 4.31
C ASN A 163 -10.64 15.69 3.20
N GLN A 164 -9.71 15.45 2.29
CA GLN A 164 -9.86 14.42 1.24
C GLN A 164 -9.95 13.01 1.85
N LEU A 165 -9.17 12.73 2.89
CA LEU A 165 -9.23 11.44 3.59
C LEU A 165 -10.57 11.23 4.29
N LEU A 166 -11.11 12.26 4.95
CA LEU A 166 -12.42 12.20 5.61
C LEU A 166 -13.55 11.97 4.59
N GLU A 167 -13.54 12.68 3.46
CA GLU A 167 -14.56 12.52 2.40
C GLU A 167 -14.53 11.13 1.76
N LEU A 168 -13.35 10.51 1.67
CA LEU A 168 -13.20 9.19 1.06
C LEU A 168 -13.54 8.04 2.02
N ARG A 169 -13.43 8.26 3.33
CA ARG A 169 -13.37 7.17 4.33
C ARG A 169 -14.42 7.20 5.42
N CYS A 170 -15.08 8.34 5.63
CA CYS A 170 -16.15 8.47 6.60
C CYS A 170 -17.50 8.51 5.88
N ASP A 171 -18.57 8.14 6.59
CA ASP A 171 -19.93 8.26 6.04
C ASP A 171 -20.19 9.74 5.69
N PRO A 172 -20.70 10.05 4.49
CA PRO A 172 -20.98 11.42 4.07
C PRO A 172 -21.88 12.19 5.05
N VAL A 173 -22.81 11.50 5.72
CA VAL A 173 -23.71 12.08 6.71
C VAL A 173 -22.92 12.50 7.96
N ASP A 174 -22.03 11.65 8.46
CA ASP A 174 -21.19 11.93 9.62
C ASP A 174 -20.22 13.08 9.35
N VAL A 175 -19.62 13.11 8.15
CA VAL A 175 -18.72 14.20 7.72
C VAL A 175 -19.46 15.53 7.67
N GLN A 176 -20.67 15.55 7.10
CA GLN A 176 -21.48 16.77 6.99
C GLN A 176 -21.96 17.27 8.36
N ASP A 177 -22.30 16.35 9.27
CA ASP A 177 -22.69 16.66 10.65
C ASP A 177 -21.53 17.30 11.42
N VAL A 178 -20.33 16.73 11.32
CA VAL A 178 -19.12 17.26 11.96
C VAL A 178 -18.77 18.64 11.39
N ARG A 179 -18.86 18.82 10.06
CA ARG A 179 -18.62 20.13 9.42
C ARG A 179 -19.60 21.19 9.92
N THR A 180 -20.88 20.85 10.01
CA THR A 180 -21.92 21.75 10.56
C THR A 180 -21.61 22.14 12.00
N ARG A 181 -21.18 21.19 12.84
CA ARG A 181 -20.83 21.45 14.24
C ARG A 181 -19.57 22.31 14.37
N ILE A 182 -18.54 22.08 13.57
CA ILE A 182 -17.30 22.88 13.56
C ILE A 182 -17.59 24.30 13.09
N ALA A 183 -18.34 24.47 11.99
CA ALA A 183 -18.73 25.79 11.49
C ALA A 183 -19.50 26.58 12.56
N LYS A 184 -20.43 25.93 13.27
CA LYS A 184 -21.16 26.55 14.39
C LYS A 184 -20.26 26.93 15.56
N ARG A 185 -19.28 26.08 15.90
CA ARG A 185 -18.29 26.36 16.98
C ARG A 185 -17.38 27.53 16.62
N ASN A 186 -16.96 27.64 15.37
CA ASN A 186 -16.09 28.72 14.89
C ASN A 186 -16.83 30.06 14.70
N GLN A 187 -18.17 30.05 14.66
CA GLN A 187 -19.00 31.27 14.68
C GLN A 187 -19.27 31.79 16.10
N THR A 188 -18.98 30.99 17.13
CA THR A 188 -19.22 31.33 18.55
C THR A 188 -17.93 31.56 19.35
N ALA A 189 -16.78 31.46 18.70
CA ALA A 189 -15.46 31.83 19.23
C ALA A 189 -15.00 33.15 18.60
#